data_AF-A0A6G3ZF96-F1
#
_entry.id   AF-A0A6G3ZF96-F1
#
_cell.length_a   1.000
_cell.length_b   1.000
_cell.length_c   1.000
_cell.angle_alpha   90.00
_cell.angle_beta   90.00
_cell.angle_gamma   90.00
#
_symmetry.space_group_name_H-M   'P 1'
#
loop_
_entity.id
_entity.type
_entity.pdbx_description
1 polymer ?
#
loop_
_entity_poly.entity_id
_entity_poly.type
_entity_poly.pdbx_seq_one_letter_code
_entity_poly.pdbx_strand_id
1 'polypeptide(L)'
;MTYENRAIDWSGHDVVVEGNTYEAYRHRIMDSQYFSTDGEGILIQQCCGGTSVDRVTIRQNQGQGYIGIYKIPDVKQATIVENDVKSHGRRFPAIYVNADTNNAPGTMEDVTVADNILDGGILAHAGNGSNNRVVNNVGEGILEYSCQVQVEGNVGFEMQPCDDAS
;
A
#
# COMPACT_ATOMS: atom_id res chain seq x y z
N MET A 1 -10.78 18.31 9.93
CA MET A 1 -10.19 18.64 8.62
C MET A 1 -8.78 18.10 8.65
N THR A 2 -8.58 16.95 8.01
CA THR A 2 -7.25 16.37 7.78
C THR A 2 -6.71 17.07 6.54
N TYR A 3 -5.48 17.56 6.60
CA TYR A 3 -4.77 17.95 5.39
C TYR A 3 -4.09 16.67 4.87
N GLU A 4 -3.94 16.50 3.57
CA GLU A 4 -3.29 15.31 3.01
C GLU A 4 -1.91 15.71 2.51
N ASN A 5 -0.87 15.43 3.30
CA ASN A 5 0.52 15.55 2.85
C ASN A 5 0.98 14.15 2.49
N ARG A 6 1.28 13.99 1.20
CA ARG A 6 1.94 12.83 0.61
C ARG A 6 3.34 13.26 0.23
N ALA A 7 4.33 12.40 0.41
CA ALA A 7 5.64 12.65 -0.20
C ALA A 7 5.53 12.62 -1.73
N ILE A 8 4.79 11.63 -2.26
CA ILE A 8 4.51 11.49 -3.68
C ILE A 8 3.02 11.16 -3.84
N ASP A 9 2.30 12.07 -4.50
CA ASP A 9 0.94 11.85 -4.98
C ASP A 9 0.96 11.67 -6.50
N TRP A 10 0.16 10.74 -7.00
CA TRP A 10 0.14 10.43 -8.43
C TRP A 10 -1.24 9.94 -8.88
N SER A 11 -1.47 10.06 -10.18
CA SER A 11 -2.69 9.60 -10.85
C SER A 11 -2.37 9.19 -12.28
N GLY A 12 -3.15 8.27 -12.84
CA GLY A 12 -3.03 7.83 -14.23
C GLY A 12 -2.54 6.39 -14.35
N HIS A 13 -2.18 6.02 -15.58
CA HIS A 13 -1.65 4.71 -15.97
C HIS A 13 -0.21 4.86 -16.45
N ASP A 14 0.55 3.76 -16.50
CA ASP A 14 1.94 3.78 -16.98
C ASP A 14 2.88 4.65 -16.12
N VAL A 15 2.67 4.63 -14.80
CA VAL A 15 3.43 5.44 -13.85
C VAL A 15 4.60 4.64 -13.27
N VAL A 16 5.78 5.27 -13.23
CA VAL A 16 6.96 4.74 -12.55
C VAL A 16 7.39 5.70 -11.44
N VAL A 17 7.44 5.20 -10.21
CA VAL A 17 8.01 5.89 -9.04
C VAL A 17 9.22 5.10 -8.58
N GLU A 18 10.41 5.59 -8.90
CA GLU A 18 11.65 4.83 -8.71
C GLU A 18 12.76 5.63 -8.05
N GLY A 19 13.50 4.96 -7.15
CA GLY A 19 14.80 5.45 -6.68
C GLY A 19 14.73 6.70 -5.80
N ASN A 20 13.57 7.01 -5.23
CA ASN A 20 13.38 8.21 -4.43
C ASN A 20 13.79 7.98 -2.98
N THR A 21 14.47 8.97 -2.39
CA THR A 21 14.57 9.11 -0.94
C THR A 21 13.58 10.18 -0.50
N TYR A 22 12.66 9.85 0.40
CA TYR A 22 11.58 10.76 0.78
C TYR A 22 11.25 10.76 2.27
N GLU A 23 10.75 11.90 2.74
CA GLU A 23 10.32 12.09 4.13
C GLU A 23 8.93 12.74 4.17
N ALA A 24 7.96 12.05 4.76
CA ALA A 24 6.61 12.59 4.99
C ALA A 24 6.39 12.88 6.49
N TYR A 25 6.36 14.15 6.87
CA TYR A 25 6.24 14.55 8.28
C TYR A 25 4.79 14.77 8.71
N ARG A 26 4.50 14.35 9.94
CA ARG A 26 3.25 14.66 10.64
C ARG A 26 3.44 15.91 11.50
N HIS A 27 2.60 16.92 11.30
CA HIS A 27 2.63 18.13 12.11
C HIS A 27 1.38 18.22 12.96
N ARG A 28 1.51 18.48 14.25
CA ARG A 28 0.34 18.76 15.09
C ARG A 28 -0.29 20.08 14.64
N ILE A 29 -1.60 20.09 14.36
CA ILE A 29 -2.28 21.31 13.94
C ILE A 29 -2.54 22.17 15.17
N MET A 30 -1.77 23.25 15.31
CA MET A 30 -1.88 24.21 16.43
C MET A 30 -1.91 23.48 17.78
N ASP A 31 -2.84 23.85 18.66
CA ASP A 31 -3.02 23.23 19.97
C ASP A 31 -3.94 21.99 19.94
N SER A 32 -4.46 21.61 18.77
CA SER A 32 -5.41 20.50 18.65
C SER A 32 -4.74 19.14 18.89
N GLN A 33 -5.50 18.11 19.24
CA GLN A 33 -4.99 16.72 19.29
C GLN A 33 -4.80 16.10 17.89
N TYR A 34 -5.19 16.82 16.84
CA TYR A 34 -5.14 16.34 15.48
C TYR A 34 -3.77 16.62 14.86
N PHE A 35 -3.20 15.60 14.22
CA PHE A 35 -2.08 15.77 13.32
C PHE A 35 -2.58 16.20 11.94
N SER A 36 -1.70 16.86 11.18
CA SER A 36 -1.96 17.34 9.85
C SER A 36 -2.40 16.20 8.96
N THR A 37 -1.79 15.02 9.12
CA THR A 37 -1.94 13.82 8.27
C THR A 37 -1.49 12.55 9.01
N ASP A 38 -1.69 11.38 8.38
CA ASP A 38 -1.15 10.08 8.82
C ASP A 38 0.32 9.83 8.41
N GLY A 39 1.01 10.81 7.82
CA GLY A 39 2.38 10.66 7.30
C GLY A 39 2.44 9.72 6.10
N GLU A 40 1.68 10.07 5.05
CA GLU A 40 1.50 9.25 3.85
C GLU A 40 2.74 9.35 2.96
N GLY A 41 3.29 8.21 2.55
CA GLY A 41 4.51 8.17 1.74
C GLY A 41 4.19 8.38 0.26
N ILE A 42 4.02 7.28 -0.46
CA ILE A 42 3.65 7.25 -1.88
C ILE A 42 2.21 6.75 -1.95
N LEU A 43 1.27 7.57 -2.41
CA LEU A 43 -0.15 7.21 -2.31
C LEU A 43 -0.96 7.63 -3.53
N ILE A 44 -1.79 6.71 -4.02
CA ILE A 44 -3.00 7.00 -4.79
C ILE A 44 -4.22 6.48 -4.03
N GLN A 45 -5.28 7.28 -3.98
CA GLN A 45 -6.49 6.95 -3.23
C GLN A 45 -7.77 7.39 -3.93
N GLN A 46 -8.85 6.63 -3.72
CA GLN A 46 -10.15 6.86 -4.34
C GLN A 46 -10.71 8.27 -4.12
N CYS A 47 -10.71 8.75 -2.87
CA CYS A 47 -11.29 10.05 -2.55
C CYS A 47 -10.52 11.23 -3.18
N CYS A 48 -9.32 10.99 -3.72
CA CYS A 48 -8.41 12.01 -4.23
C CYS A 48 -8.12 11.84 -5.71
N GLY A 49 -9.05 11.22 -6.45
CA GLY A 49 -8.99 11.11 -7.92
C GLY A 49 -8.56 9.73 -8.42
N GLY A 50 -8.23 8.79 -7.53
CA GLY A 50 -7.98 7.41 -7.92
C GLY A 50 -9.27 6.70 -8.36
N THR A 51 -9.28 6.17 -9.57
CA THR A 51 -10.44 5.42 -10.10
C THR A 51 -10.04 4.05 -10.63
N SER A 52 -8.85 3.97 -11.21
CA SER A 52 -8.19 2.73 -11.61
C SER A 52 -6.68 2.92 -11.55
N VAL A 53 -5.96 1.82 -11.45
CA VAL A 53 -4.50 1.75 -11.58
C VAL A 53 -4.18 0.68 -12.62
N ASP A 54 -3.33 1.02 -13.59
CA ASP A 54 -2.94 0.12 -14.67
C ASP A 54 -1.47 0.39 -15.04
N ARG A 55 -0.66 -0.66 -15.13
CA ARG A 55 0.79 -0.62 -15.45
C ARG A 55 1.57 0.34 -14.57
N VAL A 56 1.60 0.08 -13.27
CA VAL A 56 2.32 0.93 -12.32
C VAL A 56 3.49 0.19 -11.70
N THR A 57 4.63 0.87 -11.58
CA THR A 57 5.81 0.35 -10.90
C THR A 57 6.29 1.32 -9.82
N ILE A 58 6.34 0.86 -8.57
CA ILE A 58 6.90 1.59 -7.43
C ILE A 58 8.07 0.77 -6.91
N ARG A 59 9.31 1.19 -7.19
CA ARG A 59 10.48 0.38 -6.85
C ARG A 59 11.68 1.15 -6.32
N GLN A 60 12.47 0.48 -5.49
CA GLN A 60 13.77 1.01 -5.02
C GLN A 60 13.65 2.36 -4.30
N ASN A 61 12.50 2.64 -3.67
CA ASN A 61 12.33 3.87 -2.89
C ASN A 61 12.70 3.62 -1.42
N GLN A 62 13.21 4.65 -0.76
CA GLN A 62 13.54 4.65 0.66
C GLN A 62 12.84 5.83 1.34
N GLY A 63 12.03 5.57 2.37
CA GLY A 63 11.37 6.67 3.04
C GLY A 63 10.48 6.29 4.21
N GLN A 64 9.91 7.31 4.85
CA GLN A 64 9.00 7.14 5.97
C GLN A 64 7.53 7.19 5.53
N GLY A 65 6.66 6.45 6.22
CA GLY A 65 5.23 6.39 5.91
C GLY A 65 4.81 5.05 5.34
N TYR A 66 3.93 5.08 4.34
CA TYR A 66 3.45 3.88 3.66
C TYR A 66 3.36 4.10 2.16
N ILE A 67 3.38 3.00 1.40
CA ILE A 67 3.08 2.98 -0.03
C ILE A 67 1.65 2.45 -0.20
N GLY A 68 0.79 3.18 -0.88
CA GLY A 68 -0.62 2.83 -1.00
C GLY A 68 -1.20 2.96 -2.40
N ILE A 69 -1.86 1.88 -2.82
CA ILE A 69 -2.95 1.88 -3.80
C ILE A 69 -4.21 1.62 -2.98
N TYR A 70 -4.82 2.69 -2.47
CA TYR A 70 -5.81 2.57 -1.39
C TYR A 70 -7.25 2.79 -1.89
N LYS A 71 -8.05 1.73 -1.73
CA LYS A 71 -9.48 1.67 -2.10
C LYS A 71 -9.72 1.94 -3.58
N ILE A 72 -8.83 1.50 -4.46
CA ILE A 72 -8.95 1.71 -5.90
C ILE A 72 -9.67 0.50 -6.52
N PRO A 73 -10.91 0.65 -7.04
CA PRO A 73 -11.75 -0.49 -7.40
C PRO A 73 -11.21 -1.39 -8.51
N ASP A 74 -10.27 -0.91 -9.33
CA ASP A 74 -9.64 -1.68 -10.40
C ASP A 74 -8.13 -1.46 -10.39
N VAL A 75 -7.37 -2.47 -9.94
CA VAL A 75 -5.90 -2.47 -9.88
C VAL A 75 -5.36 -3.56 -10.78
N LYS A 76 -4.64 -3.16 -11.83
CA LYS A 76 -4.06 -4.05 -12.83
C LYS A 76 -2.57 -3.79 -13.01
N GLN A 77 -1.78 -4.86 -13.14
CA GLN A 77 -0.36 -4.77 -13.52
C GLN A 77 0.43 -3.79 -12.63
N ALA A 78 0.19 -3.86 -11.32
CA ALA A 78 0.87 -3.02 -10.33
C ALA A 78 2.02 -3.80 -9.67
N THR A 79 3.20 -3.20 -9.63
CA THR A 79 4.42 -3.79 -9.09
C THR A 79 4.99 -2.88 -8.01
N ILE A 80 5.07 -3.37 -6.77
CA ILE A 80 5.69 -2.66 -5.63
C ILE A 80 6.85 -3.52 -5.13
N VAL A 81 8.09 -3.16 -5.50
CA VAL A 81 9.25 -4.03 -5.27
C VAL A 81 10.50 -3.32 -4.77
N GLU A 82 11.31 -4.01 -3.99
CA GLU A 82 12.63 -3.52 -3.54
C GLU A 82 12.59 -2.17 -2.80
N ASN A 83 11.47 -1.83 -2.15
CA ASN A 83 11.38 -0.59 -1.36
C ASN A 83 11.82 -0.84 0.10
N ASP A 84 12.43 0.17 0.72
CA ASP A 84 12.71 0.22 2.15
C ASP A 84 11.81 1.28 2.81
N VAL A 85 10.75 0.83 3.48
CA VAL A 85 9.71 1.70 4.03
C VAL A 85 9.73 1.64 5.55
N LYS A 86 10.06 2.78 6.18
CA LYS A 86 9.97 2.95 7.63
C LYS A 86 8.60 3.49 7.99
N SER A 87 7.66 2.61 8.35
CA SER A 87 6.33 3.06 8.75
C SER A 87 6.36 3.63 10.17
N HIS A 88 5.25 4.23 10.58
CA HIS A 88 5.12 4.83 11.90
C HIS A 88 4.70 3.83 12.98
N GLY A 89 5.16 2.57 12.84
CA GLY A 89 5.00 1.49 13.80
C GLY A 89 4.12 0.34 13.32
N ARG A 90 4.33 -0.83 13.95
CA ARG A 90 3.80 -2.16 13.59
C ARG A 90 2.28 -2.32 13.51
N ARG A 91 1.50 -1.31 13.91
CA ARG A 91 0.03 -1.38 13.93
C ARG A 91 -0.62 -1.09 12.58
N PHE A 92 0.13 -0.53 11.63
CA PHE A 92 -0.39 -0.15 10.33
C PHE A 92 0.41 -0.86 9.23
N PRO A 93 -0.25 -1.29 8.13
CA PRO A 93 0.46 -1.71 6.95
C PRO A 93 1.42 -0.63 6.44
N ALA A 94 2.64 -1.03 6.10
CA ALA A 94 3.60 -0.20 5.36
C ALA A 94 3.31 -0.22 3.86
N ILE A 95 2.65 -1.27 3.37
CA ILE A 95 2.14 -1.36 2.00
C ILE A 95 0.63 -1.65 2.04
N TYR A 96 -0.13 -0.86 1.30
CA TYR A 96 -1.53 -1.10 1.01
C TYR A 96 -1.72 -1.32 -0.49
N VAL A 97 -2.25 -2.47 -0.85
CA VAL A 97 -2.95 -2.67 -2.12
C VAL A 97 -4.35 -3.13 -1.77
N ASN A 98 -5.29 -2.20 -1.78
CA ASN A 98 -6.67 -2.46 -1.42
C ASN A 98 -7.57 -2.03 -2.57
N ALA A 99 -8.17 -3.00 -3.26
CA ALA A 99 -9.13 -2.73 -4.31
C ALA A 99 -10.55 -2.51 -3.77
N ASP A 100 -10.84 -2.96 -2.56
CA ASP A 100 -12.19 -2.84 -2.01
C ASP A 100 -12.45 -1.41 -1.56
N THR A 101 -13.57 -0.87 -2.03
CA THR A 101 -14.02 0.48 -1.69
C THR A 101 -14.97 0.43 -0.50
N ASN A 102 -15.35 1.60 0.04
CA ASN A 102 -16.36 1.65 1.09
C ASN A 102 -17.73 1.10 0.66
N ASN A 103 -17.99 0.97 -0.65
CA ASN A 103 -19.30 0.69 -1.20
C ASN A 103 -19.40 -0.68 -1.89
N ALA A 104 -18.27 -1.24 -2.32
CA ALA A 104 -18.24 -2.48 -3.08
C ALA A 104 -16.82 -3.10 -3.12
N PRO A 105 -16.73 -4.44 -3.23
CA PRO A 105 -15.49 -5.12 -3.54
C PRO A 105 -14.96 -4.72 -4.93
N GLY A 106 -13.63 -4.70 -5.06
CA GLY A 106 -12.91 -4.38 -6.30
C GLY A 106 -12.15 -5.57 -6.90
N THR A 107 -11.40 -5.30 -7.97
CA THR A 107 -10.58 -6.29 -8.67
C THR A 107 -9.09 -5.96 -8.57
N MET A 108 -8.29 -7.00 -8.35
CA MET A 108 -6.82 -6.93 -8.36
C MET A 108 -6.28 -8.00 -9.30
N GLU A 109 -5.55 -7.61 -10.35
CA GLU A 109 -5.05 -8.54 -11.38
C GLU A 109 -3.59 -8.27 -11.73
N ASP A 110 -2.79 -9.32 -11.81
CA ASP A 110 -1.35 -9.25 -12.10
C ASP A 110 -0.58 -8.29 -11.17
N VAL A 111 -0.94 -8.26 -9.88
CA VAL A 111 -0.28 -7.40 -8.88
C VAL A 111 0.83 -8.16 -8.16
N THR A 112 2.00 -7.53 -8.04
CA THR A 112 3.15 -8.08 -7.31
C THR A 112 3.64 -7.11 -6.24
N VAL A 113 3.71 -7.60 -5.00
CA VAL A 113 4.40 -6.95 -3.88
C VAL A 113 5.56 -7.85 -3.46
N ALA A 114 6.79 -7.47 -3.78
CA ALA A 114 7.94 -8.37 -3.58
C ALA A 114 9.22 -7.71 -3.11
N ASP A 115 10.02 -8.46 -2.34
CA ASP A 115 11.38 -8.09 -1.98
C ASP A 115 11.49 -6.72 -1.27
N ASN A 116 10.43 -6.29 -0.56
CA ASN A 116 10.44 -5.05 0.22
C ASN A 116 10.94 -5.28 1.65
N ILE A 117 11.56 -4.25 2.24
CA ILE A 117 11.97 -4.20 3.65
C ILE A 117 11.07 -3.19 4.37
N LEU A 118 10.27 -3.64 5.34
CA LEU A 118 9.16 -2.87 5.90
C LEU A 118 9.24 -2.79 7.42
N ASP A 119 9.10 -1.60 8.00
CA ASP A 119 8.77 -1.42 9.42
C ASP A 119 7.24 -1.37 9.59
N GLY A 120 6.54 -2.42 9.17
CA GLY A 120 5.08 -2.48 9.19
C GLY A 120 4.55 -3.72 8.45
N GLY A 121 3.22 -3.83 8.40
CA GLY A 121 2.52 -4.93 7.73
C GLY A 121 2.32 -4.74 6.22
N ILE A 122 1.55 -5.64 5.62
CA ILE A 122 1.07 -5.55 4.22
C ILE A 122 -0.43 -5.85 4.23
N LEU A 123 -1.21 -5.04 3.52
CA LEU A 123 -2.59 -5.34 3.17
C LEU A 123 -2.67 -5.55 1.66
N ALA A 124 -3.07 -6.73 1.20
CA ALA A 124 -3.30 -7.07 -0.20
C ALA A 124 -4.71 -7.63 -0.39
N HIS A 125 -5.70 -6.74 -0.54
CA HIS A 125 -7.12 -7.08 -0.44
C HIS A 125 -7.91 -6.72 -1.70
N ALA A 126 -8.73 -7.65 -2.17
CA ALA A 126 -9.69 -7.44 -3.25
C ALA A 126 -10.78 -8.53 -3.21
N GLY A 127 -12.00 -8.22 -3.64
CA GLY A 127 -13.04 -9.24 -3.74
C GLY A 127 -12.91 -10.21 -4.90
N ASN A 128 -12.11 -9.90 -5.92
CA ASN A 128 -11.82 -10.84 -7.01
C ASN A 128 -10.49 -10.52 -7.71
N GLY A 129 -10.05 -11.44 -8.56
CA GLY A 129 -8.96 -11.26 -9.51
C GLY A 129 -7.98 -12.44 -9.53
N SER A 130 -6.85 -12.28 -10.22
CA SER A 130 -5.93 -13.39 -10.47
C SER A 130 -4.48 -12.94 -10.59
N ASN A 131 -3.56 -13.90 -10.45
CA ASN A 131 -2.10 -13.70 -10.57
C ASN A 131 -1.52 -12.66 -9.60
N ASN A 132 -2.11 -12.52 -8.42
CA ASN A 132 -1.62 -11.61 -7.40
C ASN A 132 -0.64 -12.30 -6.45
N ARG A 133 0.46 -11.63 -6.12
CA ARG A 133 1.57 -12.22 -5.40
C ARG A 133 2.12 -11.26 -4.34
N VAL A 134 2.25 -11.74 -3.11
CA VAL A 134 2.99 -11.07 -2.03
C VAL A 134 4.12 -12.00 -1.62
N VAL A 135 5.35 -11.71 -2.07
CA VAL A 135 6.46 -12.67 -1.95
C VAL A 135 7.77 -12.08 -1.46
N ASN A 136 8.52 -12.84 -0.65
CA ASN A 136 9.88 -12.49 -0.23
C ASN A 136 10.03 -11.13 0.47
N ASN A 137 8.96 -10.56 1.03
CA ASN A 137 9.06 -9.34 1.81
C ASN A 137 9.61 -9.65 3.20
N VAL A 138 10.34 -8.70 3.78
CA VAL A 138 10.78 -8.73 5.17
C VAL A 138 10.09 -7.59 5.88
N GLY A 139 9.37 -7.87 6.96
CA GLY A 139 8.77 -6.81 7.74
C GLY A 139 8.33 -7.20 9.13
N GLU A 140 7.65 -6.27 9.80
CA GLU A 140 7.25 -6.40 11.19
C GLU A 140 5.82 -5.87 11.34
N GLY A 141 4.83 -6.77 11.42
CA GLY A 141 3.42 -6.39 11.45
C GLY A 141 2.54 -7.50 10.90
N ILE A 142 1.29 -7.17 10.58
CA ILE A 142 0.34 -8.16 10.06
C ILE A 142 0.44 -8.22 8.53
N LEU A 143 0.45 -9.43 7.96
CA LEU A 143 0.22 -9.66 6.55
C LEU A 143 -1.22 -10.14 6.36
N GLU A 144 -2.07 -9.24 5.85
CA GLU A 144 -3.49 -9.47 5.55
C GLU A 144 -3.67 -9.58 4.04
N TYR A 145 -4.40 -10.59 3.58
CA TYR A 145 -4.55 -10.87 2.16
C TYR A 145 -5.83 -11.64 1.85
N SER A 146 -6.37 -11.43 0.65
CA SER A 146 -7.48 -12.23 0.13
C SER A 146 -7.01 -13.59 -0.40
N CYS A 147 -7.83 -14.64 -0.33
CA CYS A 147 -7.41 -16.02 -0.61
C CYS A 147 -6.90 -16.27 -2.05
N GLN A 148 -7.23 -15.42 -3.02
CA GLN A 148 -6.69 -15.47 -4.38
C GLN A 148 -5.26 -14.92 -4.52
N VAL A 149 -4.67 -14.38 -3.45
CA VAL A 149 -3.31 -13.86 -3.42
C VAL A 149 -2.35 -14.98 -3.04
N GLN A 150 -1.37 -15.25 -3.90
CA GLN A 150 -0.27 -16.16 -3.57
C GLN A 150 0.68 -15.47 -2.59
N VAL A 151 0.87 -16.08 -1.43
CA VAL A 151 1.78 -15.59 -0.39
C VAL A 151 2.88 -16.61 -0.12
N GLU A 152 4.15 -16.21 -0.31
CA GLU A 152 5.29 -17.12 -0.19
C GLU A 152 6.57 -16.39 0.25
N GLY A 153 7.40 -17.02 1.08
CA GLY A 153 8.74 -16.51 1.39
C GLY A 153 8.81 -15.22 2.21
N ASN A 154 7.67 -14.68 2.67
CA ASN A 154 7.66 -13.49 3.53
C ASN A 154 8.12 -13.83 4.95
N VAL A 155 8.92 -12.94 5.56
CA VAL A 155 9.56 -13.17 6.86
C VAL A 155 9.27 -12.03 7.83
N GLY A 156 9.00 -12.36 9.09
CA GLY A 156 8.82 -11.41 10.20
C GLY A 156 7.39 -10.92 10.42
N PHE A 157 6.46 -11.26 9.53
CA PHE A 157 5.05 -10.91 9.66
C PHE A 157 4.27 -11.88 10.56
N GLU A 158 3.26 -11.35 11.24
CA GLU A 158 2.14 -12.12 11.76
C GLU A 158 1.17 -12.41 10.61
N MET A 159 1.09 -13.68 10.21
CA MET A 159 0.22 -14.10 9.12
C MET A 159 -1.22 -14.22 9.60
N GLN A 160 -2.14 -13.47 8.98
CA GLN A 160 -3.56 -13.77 9.14
C GLN A 160 -3.99 -14.88 8.18
N PRO A 161 -4.96 -15.73 8.57
CA PRO A 161 -5.66 -16.58 7.61
C PRO A 161 -6.21 -15.71 6.48
N CYS A 162 -6.18 -16.22 5.25
CA CYS A 162 -6.79 -15.49 4.15
C CYS A 162 -8.29 -15.33 4.41
N ASP A 163 -8.85 -14.20 3.98
CA ASP A 163 -10.29 -13.94 4.02
C ASP A 163 -10.84 -13.94 2.59
N ASP A 164 -11.92 -14.67 2.39
CA ASP A 164 -12.71 -14.58 1.16
C ASP A 164 -13.64 -13.39 1.35
N ALA A 165 -13.42 -12.31 0.59
CA ALA A 165 -14.22 -11.09 0.73
C ALA A 165 -15.72 -11.43 0.71
N SER A 166 -16.41 -11.13 1.82
CA SER A 166 -17.85 -11.36 2.01
C SER A 166 -18.71 -10.36 1.23
#